data_AF-A0A948VQ71-F1
#
_entry.id   AF-A0A948VQ71-F1
#
_cell.length_a   1.000
_cell.length_b   1.000
_cell.length_c   1.000
_cell.angle_alpha   90.00
_cell.angle_beta   90.00
_cell.angle_gamma   90.00
#
_symmetry.space_group_name_H-M   'P 1'
#
loop_
_entity.id
_entity.type
_entity.pdbx_description
1 polymer ?
#
loop_
_entity_poly.entity_id
_entity_poly.type
_entity_poly.pdbx_seq_one_letter_code
_entity_poly.pdbx_strand_id
1 'polypeptide(L)'
;MRTKFEFRKDAYSAKKGEFKKILKRYDLAWKRGSTPYSGSWISGGEKLYAEWDAEKNTGLFVYEGENADLFEELKSFVDSIEGKMTEGYVPTKDEIRAMVERGLRYVTHEGRMPEMMRKRGAPESYIKAAVEDWERIKKSVEREVKKEFN
;
A
#
# COMPACT_ATOMS: atom_id res chain seq x y z
N MET A 1 4.97 10.57 -14.55
CA MET A 1 5.60 11.19 -13.35
C MET A 1 5.41 10.29 -12.13
N ARG A 2 6.34 10.29 -11.16
CA ARG A 2 6.21 9.56 -9.88
C ARG A 2 6.38 10.52 -8.71
N THR A 3 5.38 10.60 -7.84
CA THR A 3 5.36 11.56 -6.73
C THR A 3 4.95 10.89 -5.44
N LYS A 4 5.72 11.13 -4.38
CA LYS A 4 5.40 10.68 -3.02
C LYS A 4 4.71 11.80 -2.24
N PHE A 5 3.67 11.45 -1.53
CA PHE A 5 2.98 12.31 -0.57
C PHE A 5 3.06 11.67 0.82
N GLU A 6 3.49 12.41 1.83
CA GLU A 6 3.62 11.94 3.22
C GLU A 6 2.78 12.81 4.15
N PHE A 7 2.02 12.22 5.06
CA PHE A 7 1.09 12.97 5.90
C PHE A 7 0.78 12.21 7.19
N ARG A 8 0.14 12.89 8.14
CA ARG A 8 -0.30 12.25 9.39
C ARG A 8 -1.59 11.46 9.16
N LYS A 9 -1.66 10.25 9.72
CA LYS A 9 -2.79 9.33 9.52
C LYS A 9 -4.10 9.85 10.13
N ASP A 10 -4.02 10.55 11.26
CA ASP A 10 -5.18 11.18 11.91
C ASP A 10 -5.76 12.33 11.08
N ALA A 11 -4.91 13.20 10.55
CA ALA A 11 -5.31 14.29 9.65
C ALA A 11 -5.99 13.74 8.39
N TYR A 12 -5.42 12.70 7.77
CA TYR A 12 -6.09 11.98 6.67
C TYR A 12 -7.43 11.39 7.11
N SER A 13 -7.48 10.74 8.27
CA SER A 13 -8.70 10.06 8.74
C SER A 13 -9.87 11.02 8.91
N ALA A 14 -9.59 12.27 9.34
CA ALA A 14 -10.58 13.34 9.44
C ALA A 14 -11.14 13.75 8.07
N LYS A 15 -10.31 13.74 7.01
CA LYS A 15 -10.68 14.17 5.64
C LYS A 15 -10.85 13.04 4.63
N LYS A 16 -10.87 11.78 5.06
CA LYS A 16 -10.94 10.59 4.17
C LYS A 16 -12.13 10.62 3.19
N GLY A 17 -13.21 11.32 3.54
CA GLY A 17 -14.38 11.48 2.68
C GLY A 17 -14.09 12.31 1.44
N GLU A 18 -13.26 13.35 1.56
CA GLU A 18 -12.81 14.18 0.44
C GLU A 18 -11.92 13.38 -0.50
N PHE A 19 -10.95 12.63 0.06
CA PHE A 19 -10.10 11.73 -0.71
C PHE A 19 -10.91 10.72 -1.54
N LYS A 20 -11.94 10.10 -0.94
CA LYS A 20 -12.83 9.18 -1.67
C LYS A 20 -13.58 9.85 -2.83
N LYS A 21 -13.91 11.13 -2.73
CA LYS A 21 -14.52 11.89 -3.83
C LYS A 21 -13.55 12.09 -4.99
N ILE A 22 -12.27 12.36 -4.69
CA ILE A 22 -11.20 12.43 -5.70
C ILE A 22 -11.10 11.10 -6.43
N LEU A 23 -10.94 9.99 -5.69
CA LEU A 23 -10.86 8.65 -6.29
C LEU A 23 -12.05 8.34 -7.21
N LYS A 24 -13.27 8.66 -6.77
CA LYS A 24 -14.48 8.44 -7.56
C LYS A 24 -14.53 9.31 -8.82
N ARG A 25 -14.08 10.56 -8.75
CA ARG A 25 -14.10 11.50 -9.88
C ARG A 25 -13.22 11.04 -11.04
N TYR A 26 -12.08 10.44 -10.72
CA TYR A 26 -11.11 9.95 -11.71
C TYR A 26 -11.23 8.44 -11.99
N ASP A 27 -12.32 7.81 -11.53
CA ASP A 27 -12.60 6.37 -11.68
C ASP A 27 -11.44 5.46 -11.20
N LEU A 28 -10.75 5.91 -10.15
CA LEU A 28 -9.64 5.20 -9.53
C LEU A 28 -10.18 3.99 -8.75
N ALA A 29 -10.22 2.84 -9.42
CA ALA A 29 -10.73 1.60 -8.85
C ALA A 29 -9.66 0.88 -8.04
N TRP A 30 -10.03 0.40 -6.85
CA TRP A 30 -9.12 -0.41 -6.04
C TRP A 30 -8.79 -1.72 -6.76
N LYS A 31 -7.50 -1.94 -7.01
CA LYS A 31 -6.96 -3.21 -7.46
C LYS A 31 -6.08 -3.75 -6.34
N ARG A 32 -6.44 -4.93 -5.85
CA ARG A 32 -5.54 -5.71 -4.99
C ARG A 32 -4.31 -6.06 -5.84
N GLY A 33 -3.13 -5.59 -5.45
CA GLY A 33 -1.90 -5.99 -6.12
C GLY A 33 -1.38 -7.32 -5.60
N SER A 34 -0.13 -7.61 -5.96
CA SER A 34 0.51 -8.91 -5.75
C SER A 34 0.76 -9.24 -4.27
N THR A 35 0.73 -8.23 -3.39
CA THR A 35 0.88 -8.40 -1.92
C THR A 35 -0.34 -7.83 -1.19
N PRO A 36 -0.63 -8.28 0.05
CA PRO A 36 -1.80 -7.82 0.82
C PRO A 36 -1.84 -6.32 1.13
N TYR A 37 -0.69 -5.65 1.00
CA TYR A 37 -0.48 -4.23 1.30
C TYR A 37 -0.25 -3.41 0.05
N SER A 38 0.05 -4.05 -1.07
CA SER A 38 0.21 -3.40 -2.36
C SER A 38 -1.10 -3.38 -3.10
N GLY A 39 -2.17 -2.91 -2.45
CA GLY A 39 -3.30 -2.43 -3.22
C GLY A 39 -2.94 -1.09 -3.86
N SER A 40 -3.44 -0.85 -5.06
CA SER A 40 -3.34 0.45 -5.70
C SER A 40 -4.68 0.80 -6.29
N TRP A 41 -5.05 2.08 -6.24
CA TRP A 41 -6.12 2.55 -7.10
C TRP A 41 -5.56 2.77 -8.50
N ILE A 42 -6.25 2.26 -9.51
CA ILE A 42 -5.76 2.26 -10.90
C ILE A 42 -6.87 2.74 -11.83
N SER A 43 -6.54 3.63 -12.75
CA SER A 43 -7.44 4.10 -13.83
C SER A 43 -6.61 4.59 -15.02
N GLY A 44 -6.82 4.06 -16.23
CA GLY A 44 -6.28 4.67 -17.46
C GLY A 44 -4.76 4.92 -17.53
N GLY A 45 -3.93 4.16 -16.80
CA GLY A 45 -2.48 4.39 -16.70
C GLY A 45 -2.03 5.13 -15.43
N GLU A 46 -2.99 5.73 -14.71
CA GLU A 46 -2.83 6.32 -13.39
C GLU A 46 -2.80 5.23 -12.31
N LYS A 47 -1.84 5.33 -11.39
CA LYS A 47 -1.69 4.40 -10.28
C LYS A 47 -1.42 5.17 -9.00
N LEU A 48 -2.22 4.91 -7.97
CA LEU A 48 -2.05 5.48 -6.64
C LEU A 48 -1.88 4.36 -5.62
N TYR A 49 -0.69 4.26 -5.05
CA TYR A 49 -0.37 3.36 -3.94
C TYR A 49 -0.57 4.07 -2.61
N ALA A 50 -0.97 3.34 -1.57
CA ALA A 50 -1.03 3.84 -0.20
C ALA A 50 -0.34 2.89 0.78
N GLU A 51 0.37 3.49 1.74
CA GLU A 51 0.93 2.78 2.89
C GLU A 51 0.58 3.50 4.18
N TRP A 52 0.44 2.73 5.26
CA TRP A 52 0.13 3.23 6.59
C TRP A 52 1.11 2.64 7.60
N ASP A 53 1.77 3.50 8.36
CA ASP A 53 2.55 3.10 9.52
C ASP A 53 1.73 3.40 10.79
N ALA A 54 1.18 2.36 11.39
CA ALA A 54 0.34 2.48 12.58
C ALA A 54 1.16 2.88 13.83
N GLU A 55 2.44 2.49 13.91
CA GLU A 55 3.31 2.81 15.05
C GLU A 55 3.71 4.28 15.05
N LYS A 56 3.96 4.82 13.86
CA LYS A 56 4.38 6.23 13.69
C LYS A 56 3.23 7.20 13.45
N ASN A 57 1.99 6.70 13.34
CA ASN A 57 0.81 7.49 12.97
C ASN A 57 1.01 8.27 11.65
N THR A 58 1.75 7.70 10.70
CA THR A 58 2.02 8.30 9.39
C THR A 58 1.36 7.50 8.28
N GLY A 59 1.02 8.20 7.20
CA GLY A 59 0.56 7.63 5.95
C GLY A 59 1.41 8.15 4.80
N LEU A 60 1.50 7.37 3.73
CA LEU A 60 2.09 7.81 2.48
C LEU A 60 1.23 7.41 1.30
N PHE A 61 1.23 8.24 0.27
CA PHE A 61 0.76 7.89 -1.07
C PHE A 61 1.90 7.96 -2.07
N VAL A 62 1.93 7.04 -3.02
CA VAL A 62 2.79 7.17 -4.21
C VAL A 62 1.89 7.21 -5.43
N TYR A 63 1.89 8.34 -6.11
CA TYR A 63 1.22 8.52 -7.39
C TYR A 63 2.21 8.27 -8.53
N GLU A 64 1.79 7.47 -9.50
CA GLU A 64 2.50 7.19 -10.74
C GLU A 64 1.53 7.43 -11.90
N GLY A 65 1.81 8.44 -12.72
CA GLY A 65 0.89 8.83 -13.78
C GLY A 65 1.20 10.18 -14.42
N GLU A 66 0.33 10.63 -15.33
CA GLU A 66 0.54 11.84 -16.14
C GLU A 66 -0.66 12.78 -16.15
N ASN A 67 -1.79 12.39 -15.56
CA ASN A 67 -2.97 13.25 -15.44
C ASN A 67 -2.69 14.44 -14.51
N ALA A 68 -2.58 15.64 -15.08
CA ALA A 68 -2.28 16.87 -14.36
C ALA A 68 -3.41 17.30 -13.41
N ASP A 69 -4.67 17.12 -13.80
CA ASP A 69 -5.82 17.51 -12.97
C ASP A 69 -5.92 16.63 -11.72
N LEU A 70 -5.78 15.31 -11.89
CA LEU A 70 -5.73 14.37 -10.77
C LEU A 70 -4.55 14.70 -9.85
N PHE A 71 -3.38 14.98 -10.43
CA PHE A 71 -2.20 15.35 -9.67
C PHE A 71 -2.43 16.61 -8.80
N GLU A 72 -2.98 17.68 -9.37
CA GLU A 72 -3.27 18.90 -8.62
C GLU A 72 -4.36 18.71 -7.57
N GLU A 73 -5.38 17.86 -7.82
CA GLU A 73 -6.36 17.50 -6.78
C GLU A 73 -5.73 16.71 -5.63
N LEU A 74 -4.83 15.76 -5.92
CA LEU A 74 -4.11 14.99 -4.91
C LEU A 74 -3.18 15.89 -4.08
N LYS A 75 -2.45 16.79 -4.74
CA LYS A 75 -1.60 17.78 -4.09
C LYS A 75 -2.42 18.71 -3.19
N SER A 76 -3.51 19.28 -3.70
CA SER A 76 -4.42 20.15 -2.93
C SER A 76 -4.98 19.43 -1.71
N PHE A 77 -5.35 18.14 -1.85
CA PHE A 77 -5.80 17.34 -0.73
C PHE A 77 -4.71 17.16 0.34
N VAL A 78 -3.48 16.82 -0.08
CA VAL A 78 -2.34 16.60 0.82
C VAL A 78 -1.94 17.88 1.54
N ASP A 79 -1.91 19.02 0.83
CA ASP A 79 -1.67 20.33 1.43
C ASP A 79 -2.73 20.65 2.49
N SER A 80 -4.00 20.31 2.23
CA SER A 80 -5.10 20.52 3.18
C SER A 80 -4.97 19.73 4.48
N ILE A 81 -4.15 18.68 4.51
CA ILE A 81 -3.84 17.87 5.70
C ILE A 81 -2.40 18.09 6.18
N GLU A 82 -1.77 19.21 5.78
CA GLU A 82 -0.40 19.60 6.14
C GLU A 82 0.64 18.53 5.78
N GLY A 83 0.38 17.79 4.69
CA GLY A 83 1.30 16.79 4.18
C GLY A 83 2.48 17.39 3.42
N LYS A 84 3.43 16.53 3.07
CA LYS A 84 4.63 16.85 2.31
C LYS A 84 4.60 16.13 0.97
N MET A 85 5.15 16.76 -0.05
CA MET A 85 5.26 16.21 -1.40
C MET A 85 6.73 16.07 -1.82
N THR A 86 7.04 15.03 -2.58
CA THR A 86 8.34 14.82 -3.21
C THR A 86 8.13 14.29 -4.63
N GLU A 87 8.33 15.16 -5.62
CA GLU A 87 8.29 14.81 -7.04
C GLU A 87 9.57 14.07 -7.48
N GLY A 88 9.46 13.26 -8.53
CA GLY A 88 10.58 12.44 -9.01
C GLY A 88 10.99 11.36 -8.00
N TYR A 89 10.06 10.92 -7.15
CA TYR A 89 10.36 9.97 -6.10
C TYR A 89 10.84 8.64 -6.68
N VAL A 90 12.06 8.26 -6.29
CA VAL A 90 12.61 6.92 -6.52
C VAL A 90 12.82 6.29 -5.14
N PRO A 91 12.15 5.17 -4.82
CA PRO A 91 12.30 4.53 -3.53
C PRO A 91 13.74 4.05 -3.35
N THR A 92 14.31 4.35 -2.20
CA THR A 92 15.65 3.87 -1.84
C THR A 92 15.65 2.37 -1.58
N LYS A 93 16.82 1.74 -1.67
CA LYS A 93 17.02 0.33 -1.31
C LYS A 93 16.50 0.02 0.10
N ASP A 94 16.70 0.92 1.06
CA ASP A 94 16.22 0.72 2.43
C ASP A 94 14.70 0.87 2.55
N GLU A 95 14.07 1.80 1.81
CA GLU A 95 12.61 1.90 1.75
C GLU A 95 12.00 0.65 1.12
N ILE A 96 12.57 0.12 0.03
CA ILE A 96 12.11 -1.12 -0.58
C ILE A 96 12.26 -2.29 0.40
N ARG A 97 13.42 -2.40 1.07
CA ARG A 97 13.62 -3.42 2.11
C ARG A 97 12.59 -3.27 3.24
N ALA A 98 12.32 -2.06 3.71
CA ALA A 98 11.35 -1.81 4.76
C ALA A 98 9.91 -2.15 4.33
N MET A 99 9.52 -1.80 3.10
CA MET A 99 8.22 -2.17 2.52
C MET A 99 8.08 -3.69 2.42
N VAL A 100 9.15 -4.38 1.98
CA VAL A 100 9.23 -5.84 1.90
C VAL A 100 9.12 -6.46 3.29
N GLU A 101 9.89 -5.99 4.26
CA GLU A 101 9.86 -6.48 5.63
C GLU A 101 8.50 -6.25 6.29
N ARG A 102 7.87 -5.09 6.08
CA ARG A 102 6.50 -4.84 6.55
C ARG A 102 5.51 -5.78 5.88
N GLY A 103 5.69 -6.01 4.58
CA GLY A 103 4.99 -7.01 3.79
C GLY A 103 5.11 -8.43 4.36
N LEU A 104 6.31 -8.82 4.78
CA LEU A 104 6.55 -10.10 5.45
C LEU A 104 5.97 -10.10 6.87
N ARG A 105 6.06 -8.99 7.60
CA ARG A 105 5.62 -8.88 9.00
C ARG A 105 4.12 -9.03 9.15
N TYR A 106 3.25 -8.39 8.37
CA TYR A 106 1.80 -8.68 8.47
C TYR A 106 1.38 -9.95 7.75
N VAL A 107 2.12 -10.43 6.76
CA VAL A 107 1.95 -11.81 6.30
C VAL A 107 2.19 -12.79 7.47
N THR A 108 3.06 -12.42 8.42
CA THR A 108 3.30 -13.13 9.68
C THR A 108 2.34 -12.73 10.82
N HIS A 109 1.79 -11.50 10.82
CA HIS A 109 1.01 -10.91 11.92
C HIS A 109 -0.51 -10.94 11.69
N GLU A 110 -1.01 -10.57 10.51
CA GLU A 110 -2.41 -10.78 10.10
C GLU A 110 -2.65 -12.19 9.53
N GLY A 111 -1.59 -12.82 9.04
CA GLY A 111 -1.57 -14.26 8.78
C GLY A 111 -1.30 -15.02 10.07
N ARG A 112 -2.36 -15.38 10.80
CA ARG A 112 -2.70 -16.81 10.91
C ARG A 112 -1.46 -17.73 10.95
N MET A 113 -0.65 -17.70 12.02
CA MET A 113 0.28 -18.81 12.23
C MET A 113 -0.55 -20.09 12.14
N PRO A 114 -0.23 -21.06 11.27
CA PRO A 114 -1.01 -22.30 11.18
C PRO A 114 -1.26 -22.90 12.56
N GLU A 115 -0.28 -22.73 13.46
CA GLU A 115 -0.38 -23.06 14.87
C GLU A 115 -1.44 -22.26 15.66
N MET A 116 -1.52 -20.93 15.51
CA MET A 116 -2.57 -20.11 16.14
C MET A 116 -3.96 -20.38 15.56
N MET A 117 -4.05 -20.68 14.26
CA MET A 117 -5.31 -21.06 13.62
C MET A 117 -5.82 -22.41 14.12
N ARG A 118 -4.92 -23.40 14.23
CA ARG A 118 -5.22 -24.70 14.83
C ARG A 118 -5.66 -24.54 16.29
N LYS A 119 -4.96 -23.71 17.07
CA LYS A 119 -5.35 -23.38 18.47
C LYS A 119 -6.73 -22.74 18.59
N ARG A 120 -7.22 -22.07 17.54
CA ARG A 120 -8.57 -21.46 17.49
C ARG A 120 -9.63 -22.36 16.83
N GLY A 121 -9.29 -23.62 16.50
CA GLY A 121 -10.23 -24.58 15.91
C GLY A 121 -10.60 -24.27 14.45
N ALA A 122 -9.76 -23.52 13.72
CA ALA A 122 -10.02 -23.26 12.31
C ALA A 122 -9.94 -24.56 11.50
N PRO A 123 -10.83 -24.76 10.50
CA PRO A 123 -10.76 -25.92 9.61
C PRO A 123 -9.42 -26.02 8.88
N GLU A 124 -8.91 -27.24 8.68
CA GLU A 124 -7.61 -27.46 8.02
C GLU A 124 -7.57 -26.90 6.59
N SER A 125 -8.72 -26.88 5.89
CA SER A 125 -8.85 -26.24 4.57
C SER A 125 -8.58 -24.73 4.61
N TYR A 126 -8.99 -24.05 5.68
CA TYR A 126 -8.73 -22.61 5.88
C TYR A 126 -7.27 -22.33 6.25
N ILE A 127 -6.63 -23.27 6.95
CA ILE A 127 -5.21 -23.20 7.30
C ILE A 127 -4.36 -23.38 6.04
N LYS A 128 -4.68 -24.39 5.23
CA LYS A 128 -3.98 -24.68 3.97
C LYS A 128 -4.08 -23.52 2.98
N ALA A 129 -5.27 -22.96 2.77
CA ALA A 129 -5.46 -21.80 1.90
C ALA A 129 -4.67 -20.57 2.38
N ALA A 130 -4.59 -20.35 3.70
CA ALA A 130 -3.79 -19.27 4.28
C ALA A 130 -2.28 -19.49 4.07
N VAL A 131 -1.79 -20.73 4.16
CA VAL A 131 -0.39 -21.09 3.88
C VAL A 131 -0.04 -20.93 2.41
N GLU A 132 -0.92 -21.35 1.50
CA GLU A 132 -0.71 -21.20 0.05
C GLU A 132 -0.70 -19.72 -0.37
N ASP A 133 -1.62 -18.92 0.18
CA ASP A 133 -1.60 -17.47 0.00
C ASP A 133 -0.30 -16.86 0.55
N TRP A 134 0.15 -17.30 1.73
CA TRP A 134 1.41 -16.88 2.36
C TRP A 134 2.62 -17.16 1.47
N GLU A 135 2.77 -18.39 0.96
CA GLU A 135 3.88 -18.76 0.07
C GLU A 135 3.86 -17.97 -1.23
N ARG A 136 2.69 -17.74 -1.81
CA ARG A 136 2.53 -16.94 -3.03
C ARG A 136 3.01 -15.50 -2.80
N ILE A 137 2.61 -14.90 -1.67
CA ILE A 137 2.99 -13.54 -1.32
C ILE A 137 4.51 -13.46 -1.06
N LYS A 138 5.06 -14.38 -0.27
CA LYS A 138 6.50 -14.46 0.00
C LYS A 138 7.30 -14.54 -1.31
N LYS A 139 6.94 -15.45 -2.22
CA LYS A 139 7.60 -15.59 -3.54
C LYS A 139 7.43 -14.35 -4.42
N SER A 140 6.33 -13.61 -4.30
CA SER A 140 6.15 -12.34 -5.03
C SER A 140 7.10 -11.27 -4.49
N VAL A 141 7.17 -11.15 -3.17
CA VAL A 141 8.04 -10.20 -2.47
C VAL A 141 9.51 -10.50 -2.76
N GLU A 142 9.94 -11.76 -2.66
CA GLU A 142 11.30 -12.20 -3.01
C GLU A 142 11.66 -11.89 -4.46
N ARG A 143 10.70 -12.00 -5.40
CA ARG A 143 10.93 -11.65 -6.81
C ARG A 143 11.11 -10.16 -7.02
N GLU A 144 10.27 -9.32 -6.41
CA GLU A 144 10.39 -7.87 -6.50
C GLU A 144 11.73 -7.39 -5.90
N VAL A 145 12.14 -7.92 -4.75
CA VAL A 145 13.47 -7.67 -4.18
C VAL A 145 14.57 -8.07 -5.16
N LYS A 146 14.48 -9.27 -5.75
CA LYS A 146 15.53 -9.75 -6.66
C LYS A 146 15.62 -8.89 -7.93
N LYS A 147 14.52 -8.33 -8.41
CA LYS A 147 14.46 -7.48 -9.60
C LYS A 147 15.04 -6.08 -9.38
N GLU A 148 14.87 -5.53 -8.18
CA GLU A 148 15.30 -4.16 -7.86
C GLU A 148 16.72 -4.09 -7.26
N PHE A 149 17.30 -5.24 -6.84
CA PHE A 149 18.60 -5.30 -6.17
C PHE A 149 19.70 -6.09 -6.92
N ASN A 150 19.39 -6.67 -8.09
CA ASN A 150 20.37 -7.21 -9.05
C ASN A 150 20.35 -6.39 -10.34
#